data_AF-A0A8D8WM76-F1
#
_entry.id   AF-A0A8D8WM76-F1
#
_cell.length_a   1.000
_cell.length_b   1.000
_cell.length_c   1.000
_cell.angle_alpha   90.00
_cell.angle_beta   90.00
_cell.angle_gamma   90.00
#
_symmetry.space_group_name_H-M   'P 1'
#
loop_
_entity.id
_entity.type
_entity.pdbx_description
1 polymer ?
#
loop_
_entity_poly.entity_id
_entity_poly.type
_entity_poly.pdbx_seq_one_letter_code
_entity_poly.pdbx_strand_id
1 'polypeptide(L)'
;MKILLLVCCLLLTLLIRDSSAARAGGRGSKGKGSKFGSRMLTNIRHRNPASASYYDNKDGARIIKSSHFELDYLLGRKITFVCLAQGYPRPHITWFKDSIELYSHMFFQVHEWHMGNDTIKSKIK
;
A
#
# COMPACT_ATOMS: atom_id res chain seq x y z
N MET A 1 40.77 55.22 -12.97
CA MET A 1 39.32 55.17 -12.57
C MET A 1 38.47 54.23 -13.43
N LYS A 2 38.64 54.20 -14.76
CA LYS A 2 37.85 53.36 -15.68
C LYS A 2 38.00 51.84 -15.45
N ILE A 3 39.22 51.38 -15.11
CA ILE A 3 39.53 49.97 -14.84
C ILE A 3 38.87 49.50 -13.53
N LEU A 4 38.85 50.35 -12.50
CA LEU A 4 38.21 50.05 -11.22
C LEU A 4 36.69 49.89 -11.37
N LEU A 5 36.07 50.73 -12.21
CA LEU A 5 34.65 50.63 -12.56
C LEU A 5 34.32 49.32 -13.29
N LEU A 6 35.17 48.90 -14.23
CA LEU A 6 34.99 47.63 -14.95
C LEU A 6 35.09 46.41 -14.04
N VAL A 7 36.06 46.39 -13.13
CA VAL A 7 36.22 45.30 -12.14
C VAL A 7 35.04 45.26 -11.17
N CYS A 8 34.54 46.42 -10.73
CA CYS A 8 33.36 46.51 -9.87
C CYS A 8 32.08 46.00 -10.57
N CYS A 9 31.87 46.38 -11.84
CA CYS A 9 30.75 45.85 -12.64
C CYS A 9 30.83 44.33 -12.82
N LEU A 10 32.03 43.77 -13.03
CA LEU A 10 32.22 42.33 -13.21
C LEU A 10 31.92 41.57 -11.92
N LEU A 11 32.36 42.09 -10.76
CA LEU A 11 32.03 41.55 -9.44
C LEU A 11 30.52 41.61 -9.15
N LEU A 12 29.85 42.71 -9.49
CA LEU A 12 28.39 42.86 -9.33
C LEU A 12 27.62 41.83 -10.17
N THR A 13 28.05 41.52 -11.40
CA THR A 13 27.38 40.50 -12.23
C THR A 13 27.56 39.07 -11.70
N LEU A 14 28.64 38.80 -10.96
CA LEU A 14 28.90 37.50 -10.34
C LEU A 14 28.05 37.30 -9.08
N LEU A 15 27.77 38.38 -8.33
CA LEU A 15 26.92 38.34 -7.12
C LEU A 15 25.42 38.19 -7.42
N ILE A 16 24.96 38.51 -8.64
CA ILE A 16 23.54 38.44 -9.02
C ILE A 16 23.15 37.02 -9.52
N ARG A 17 24.09 36.07 -9.64
CA ARG A 17 23.82 34.73 -10.20
C ARG A 17 23.07 33.73 -9.30
N ASP A 18 22.75 34.07 -8.06
CA ASP A 18 21.97 33.20 -7.16
C ASP A 18 20.57 33.75 -6.88
N SER A 19 19.67 33.65 -7.86
CA SER A 19 18.23 33.89 -7.67
C SER A 19 17.38 33.24 -8.77
N SER A 20 17.63 31.98 -9.09
CA SER A 20 16.66 31.16 -9.84
C SER A 20 16.02 30.11 -8.91
N ALA A 21 15.32 30.60 -7.89
CA ALA A 21 14.30 29.81 -7.23
C ALA A 21 12.94 30.18 -7.85
N ALA A 22 12.39 29.31 -8.70
CA ALA A 22 11.02 28.79 -8.54
C ALA A 22 10.52 28.03 -9.79
N ARG A 23 9.85 26.92 -9.50
CA ARG A 23 8.85 26.19 -10.32
C ARG A 23 9.38 25.26 -11.41
N ALA A 24 10.12 24.22 -11.01
CA ALA A 24 9.98 22.93 -11.67
C ALA A 24 9.10 22.04 -10.79
N GLY A 25 7.83 21.91 -11.17
CA GLY A 25 6.91 20.99 -10.54
C GLY A 25 7.54 19.60 -10.49
N GLY A 26 7.79 19.13 -9.27
CA GLY A 26 8.21 17.75 -9.05
C GLY A 26 7.14 16.85 -9.66
N ARG A 27 7.43 16.30 -10.84
CA ARG A 27 6.77 15.08 -11.30
C ARG A 27 6.98 14.09 -10.18
N GLY A 28 5.93 13.87 -9.38
CA GLY A 28 5.91 12.85 -8.36
C GLY A 28 6.47 11.60 -9.00
N SER A 29 7.61 11.16 -8.47
CA SER A 29 8.24 9.90 -8.82
C SER A 29 7.12 8.88 -8.89
N LYS A 30 6.91 8.34 -10.09
CA LYS A 30 5.99 7.24 -10.35
C LYS A 30 6.36 6.18 -9.33
N GLY A 31 5.58 6.12 -8.24
CA GLY A 31 5.87 5.30 -7.08
C GLY A 31 6.17 3.91 -7.62
N LYS A 32 7.45 3.55 -7.59
CA LYS A 32 7.97 2.26 -8.02
C LYS A 32 7.12 1.27 -7.26
N GLY A 33 6.23 0.58 -8.00
CA GLY A 33 5.07 -0.10 -7.46
C GLY A 33 5.44 -0.76 -6.15
N SER A 34 4.73 -0.42 -5.08
CA SER A 34 4.85 -1.09 -3.78
C SER A 34 4.93 -2.56 -4.12
N LYS A 35 6.13 -3.13 -3.93
CA LYS A 35 6.39 -4.52 -4.25
C LYS A 35 5.48 -5.26 -3.30
N PHE A 36 4.32 -5.64 -3.82
CA PHE A 36 3.26 -6.34 -3.13
C PHE A 36 3.74 -7.79 -2.93
N GLY A 37 4.84 -7.93 -2.20
CA GLY A 37 5.69 -9.09 -2.08
C GLY A 37 6.47 -9.07 -0.77
N SER A 38 5.88 -8.55 0.31
CA SER A 38 6.15 -9.09 1.64
C SER A 38 5.63 -10.52 1.61
N ARG A 39 6.54 -11.48 1.84
CA ARG A 39 6.21 -12.89 1.93
C ARG A 39 5.15 -13.02 3.02
N MET A 40 3.90 -13.23 2.62
CA MET A 40 2.86 -13.68 3.53
C MET A 40 3.44 -14.87 4.29
N LEU A 41 3.54 -14.77 5.62
CA LEU A 41 4.05 -15.85 6.46
C LEU A 41 3.06 -17.02 6.33
N THR A 42 3.32 -17.91 5.37
CA THR A 42 2.51 -19.10 5.09
C THR A 42 2.80 -20.25 6.02
N ASN A 43 3.71 -20.10 7.00
CA ASN A 43 3.94 -21.13 8.00
C ASN A 43 2.82 -21.07 9.06
N ILE A 44 1.68 -21.68 8.73
CA ILE A 44 0.57 -21.89 9.65
C ILE A 44 1.08 -22.90 10.69
N ARG A 45 1.40 -22.43 11.89
CA ARG A 45 1.67 -23.32 13.02
C ARG A 45 0.35 -23.95 13.46
N HIS A 46 0.12 -25.18 13.03
CA HIS A 46 -1.05 -25.96 13.42
C HIS A 46 -1.03 -26.24 14.92
N ARG A 47 -2.08 -25.82 15.64
CA ARG A 47 -2.21 -26.03 17.08
C ARG A 47 -2.48 -27.51 17.42
N ASN A 48 -3.07 -28.26 16.49
CA ASN A 48 -3.45 -29.68 16.62
C ASN A 48 -3.30 -30.36 15.25
N PRO A 49 -2.85 -31.63 15.14
CA PRO A 49 -2.86 -32.38 13.87
C PRO A 49 -4.21 -32.34 13.13
N ALA A 50 -5.34 -32.27 13.83
CA ALA A 50 -6.65 -32.13 13.18
C ALA A 50 -6.80 -30.81 12.41
N SER A 51 -6.20 -29.71 12.89
CA SER A 51 -6.25 -28.43 12.17
C SER A 51 -5.39 -28.44 10.91
N ALA A 52 -4.32 -29.23 10.89
CA ALA A 52 -3.46 -29.39 9.72
C ALA A 52 -4.27 -29.93 8.53
N SER A 53 -5.03 -31.00 8.75
CA SER A 53 -5.90 -31.58 7.71
C SER A 53 -6.92 -30.58 7.15
N TYR A 54 -7.45 -29.68 8.00
CA TYR A 54 -8.42 -28.68 7.58
C TYR A 54 -7.79 -27.55 6.75
N TYR A 55 -6.73 -26.92 7.26
CA TYR A 55 -6.09 -25.77 6.62
C TYR A 55 -5.20 -26.14 5.43
N ASP A 56 -4.66 -27.37 5.41
CA ASP A 56 -3.83 -27.88 4.31
C ASP A 56 -4.68 -28.63 3.26
N ASN A 57 -6.01 -28.61 3.38
CA ASN A 57 -6.91 -29.16 2.38
C ASN A 57 -6.73 -28.44 1.04
N LYS A 58 -6.62 -29.21 -0.05
CA LYS A 58 -6.51 -28.70 -1.42
C LYS A 58 -7.66 -27.76 -1.82
N ASP A 59 -8.87 -28.06 -1.37
CA ASP A 59 -10.07 -27.28 -1.66
C ASP A 59 -10.37 -26.23 -0.57
N GLY A 60 -9.52 -26.17 0.46
CA GLY A 60 -9.62 -25.23 1.57
C GLY A 60 -9.46 -23.77 1.16
N ALA A 61 -10.00 -22.88 1.99
CA ALA A 61 -9.88 -21.45 1.78
C ALA A 61 -8.43 -20.98 1.98
N ARG A 62 -7.84 -20.36 0.97
CA ARG A 62 -6.49 -19.81 1.00
C ARG A 62 -6.48 -18.37 0.53
N ILE A 63 -5.76 -17.52 1.29
CA ILE A 63 -5.49 -16.15 0.88
C ILE A 63 -4.36 -16.15 -0.15
N ILE A 64 -4.65 -15.68 -1.36
CA ILE A 64 -3.68 -15.59 -2.46
C ILE A 64 -2.95 -14.25 -2.43
N LYS A 65 -3.66 -13.16 -2.08
CA LYS A 65 -3.08 -11.82 -1.99
C LYS A 65 -3.68 -11.08 -0.79
N SER A 66 -2.84 -10.50 0.05
CA SER A 66 -3.26 -9.63 1.15
C SER A 66 -2.48 -8.32 1.12
N SER A 67 -3.10 -7.25 1.63
CA SER A 67 -2.35 -6.07 2.05
C SER A 67 -1.25 -6.47 3.02
N HIS A 68 -0.12 -5.78 2.93
CA HIS A 68 1.08 -6.15 3.68
C HIS A 68 0.83 -6.08 5.18
N PHE A 69 1.27 -7.12 5.87
CA PHE A 69 1.44 -7.09 7.31
C PHE A 69 2.57 -6.10 7.61
N GLU A 70 2.34 -5.18 8.55
CA GLU A 70 3.31 -4.18 9.01
C GLU A 70 3.67 -3.10 7.96
N LEU A 71 2.68 -2.27 7.62
CA LEU A 71 2.90 -1.05 6.83
C LEU A 71 2.61 0.18 7.68
N ASP A 72 3.50 1.17 7.64
CA ASP A 72 3.28 2.47 8.25
C ASP A 72 2.38 3.34 7.38
N TYR A 73 1.42 4.02 8.01
CA TYR A 73 0.50 4.94 7.35
C TYR A 73 0.58 6.33 7.98
N LEU A 74 0.52 7.36 7.14
CA LEU A 74 0.47 8.74 7.60
C LEU A 74 -0.91 9.04 8.21
N LEU A 75 -0.90 9.69 9.38
CA LEU A 75 -2.11 10.13 10.06
C LEU A 75 -2.93 11.08 9.16
N GLY A 76 -4.26 10.97 9.23
CA GLY A 76 -5.19 11.80 8.45
C GLY A 76 -5.31 11.42 6.97
N ARG A 77 -4.62 10.35 6.51
CA ARG A 77 -4.79 9.81 5.15
C ARG A 77 -5.75 8.63 5.16
N LYS A 78 -6.45 8.47 4.02
CA LYS A 78 -7.30 7.31 3.78
C LYS A 78 -6.44 6.07 3.56
N ILE A 79 -6.73 5.01 4.28
CA ILE A 79 -6.05 3.72 4.20
C ILE A 79 -6.91 2.76 3.37
N THR A 80 -6.31 1.73 2.79
CA THR A 80 -7.04 0.73 2.03
C THR A 80 -6.40 -0.64 2.22
N PHE A 81 -7.22 -1.61 2.62
CA PHE A 81 -6.80 -3.00 2.72
C PHE A 81 -7.48 -3.84 1.64
N VAL A 82 -6.76 -4.83 1.13
CA VAL A 82 -7.22 -5.75 0.09
C VAL A 82 -6.93 -7.18 0.53
N CYS A 83 -7.89 -8.07 0.31
CA CYS A 83 -7.74 -9.50 0.47
C CYS A 83 -8.31 -10.20 -0.77
N LEU A 84 -7.56 -11.17 -1.31
CA LEU A 84 -8.00 -12.07 -2.37
C LEU A 84 -7.88 -13.48 -1.83
N ALA A 85 -9.00 -14.19 -1.78
CA ALA A 85 -9.07 -15.56 -1.29
C ALA A 85 -9.67 -16.48 -2.36
N GLN A 86 -9.25 -17.75 -2.35
CA GLN A 86 -9.74 -18.81 -3.22
C GLN A 86 -10.03 -20.05 -2.38
N GLY A 87 -11.08 -20.78 -2.74
CA GLY A 87 -11.46 -22.05 -2.11
C GLY A 87 -12.75 -22.59 -2.71
N TYR A 88 -13.05 -23.87 -2.44
CA TYR A 88 -14.29 -24.49 -2.89
C TYR A 88 -14.99 -25.21 -1.71
N PRO A 89 -16.17 -24.74 -1.25
CA PRO A 89 -16.95 -23.62 -1.79
C PRO A 89 -16.24 -22.28 -1.61
N ARG A 90 -16.68 -21.28 -2.39
CA ARG A 90 -16.09 -19.94 -2.36
C ARG A 90 -16.03 -19.40 -0.93
N PRO A 91 -14.86 -18.89 -0.49
CA PRO A 91 -14.73 -18.38 0.87
C PRO A 91 -15.50 -17.07 1.07
N HIS A 92 -15.85 -16.78 2.32
CA HIS A 92 -16.38 -15.50 2.76
C HIS A 92 -15.27 -14.70 3.45
N ILE A 93 -15.12 -13.42 3.13
CA ILE A 93 -14.09 -12.57 3.75
C ILE A 93 -14.75 -11.68 4.80
N THR A 94 -14.21 -11.75 6.02
CA THR A 94 -14.62 -10.88 7.13
C THR A 94 -13.44 -10.02 7.57
N TRP A 95 -13.68 -8.73 7.80
CA TRP A 95 -12.67 -7.78 8.24
C TRP A 95 -12.75 -7.56 9.75
N PHE A 96 -11.59 -7.47 10.41
CA PHE A 96 -11.50 -7.21 11.84
C PHE A 96 -10.56 -6.05 12.13
N LYS A 97 -10.87 -5.28 13.17
CA LYS A 97 -9.97 -4.32 13.81
C LYS A 97 -10.05 -4.51 15.32
N ASP A 98 -8.92 -4.78 15.95
CA ASP A 98 -8.82 -4.98 17.40
C ASP A 98 -9.85 -6.00 17.94
N SER A 99 -9.97 -7.12 17.22
CA SER A 99 -10.94 -8.20 17.50
C SER A 99 -12.42 -7.84 17.31
N ILE A 100 -12.74 -6.66 16.77
CA ILE A 100 -14.10 -6.23 16.44
C ILE A 100 -14.32 -6.44 14.95
N GLU A 101 -15.40 -7.16 14.59
CA GLU A 101 -15.82 -7.34 13.21
C GLU A 101 -16.26 -6.00 12.60
N LEU A 102 -15.74 -5.69 11.41
CA LEU A 102 -16.06 -4.48 10.67
C LEU A 102 -17.09 -4.78 9.59
N TYR A 103 -18.18 -4.02 9.62
CA TYR A 103 -19.20 -4.02 8.57
C TYR A 103 -19.10 -2.75 7.73
N SER A 104 -19.83 -2.74 6.60
CA SER A 104 -19.98 -1.53 5.79
C SER A 104 -20.67 -0.43 6.59
N HIS A 105 -19.99 0.71 6.76
CA HIS A 105 -20.44 1.87 7.52
C HIS A 105 -19.92 3.17 6.86
N MET A 106 -20.34 4.34 7.36
CA MET A 106 -19.89 5.64 6.84
C MET A 106 -18.36 5.80 6.80
N PHE A 107 -17.66 5.18 7.76
CA PHE A 107 -16.19 5.24 7.88
C PHE A 107 -15.45 4.04 7.28
N PHE A 108 -16.16 2.95 6.98
CA PHE A 108 -15.58 1.69 6.49
C PHE A 108 -16.39 1.22 5.30
N GLN A 109 -15.84 1.34 4.10
CA GLN A 109 -16.53 0.92 2.90
C GLN A 109 -15.92 -0.39 2.40
N VAL A 110 -16.68 -1.48 2.53
CA VAL A 110 -16.31 -2.80 2.02
C VAL A 110 -16.83 -2.95 0.59
N HIS A 111 -15.96 -3.40 -0.31
CA HIS A 111 -16.27 -3.70 -1.70
C HIS A 111 -15.83 -5.12 -2.01
N GLU A 112 -16.73 -5.92 -2.55
CA GLU A 112 -16.47 -7.33 -2.85
C GLU A 112 -16.66 -7.63 -4.33
N TRP A 113 -15.78 -8.46 -4.87
CA TRP A 113 -15.84 -8.92 -6.25
C TRP A 113 -15.69 -10.43 -6.29
N HIS A 114 -16.70 -11.04 -6.87
CA HIS A 114 -16.81 -12.46 -7.14
C HIS A 114 -16.09 -12.77 -8.45
N MET A 115 -14.99 -13.52 -8.40
CA MET A 115 -14.15 -13.85 -9.56
C MET A 115 -14.27 -15.34 -9.86
N GLY A 116 -14.93 -15.68 -10.98
CA GLY A 116 -15.18 -17.08 -11.31
C GLY A 116 -16.09 -17.75 -10.28
N ASN A 117 -15.85 -19.04 -10.00
CA ASN A 117 -16.68 -19.79 -9.06
C ASN A 117 -16.07 -19.89 -7.64
N ASP A 118 -14.75 -19.90 -7.54
CA ASP A 118 -13.98 -20.26 -6.33
C ASP A 118 -13.27 -19.06 -5.67
N THR A 119 -13.19 -17.93 -6.35
CA THR A 119 -12.34 -16.81 -5.93
C THR A 119 -13.17 -15.57 -5.56
N ILE A 120 -12.75 -14.89 -4.50
CA ILE A 120 -13.35 -13.64 -4.03
C ILE A 120 -12.26 -12.63 -3.70
N LYS A 121 -12.51 -11.37 -4.06
CA LYS A 121 -11.70 -10.23 -3.66
C LYS A 121 -12.53 -9.32 -2.77
N SER A 122 -11.99 -8.94 -1.62
CA SER A 122 -12.57 -7.92 -0.74
C SER A 122 -11.60 -6.76 -0.57
N LYS A 123 -12.13 -5.54 -0.56
CA LYS A 123 -11.38 -4.29 -0.34
C LYS A 123 -12.13 -3.44 0.66
N ILE A 124 -11.46 -3.05 1.74
CA ILE A 124 -11.98 -2.11 2.73
C ILE A 124 -11.19 -0.81 2.68
N LYS A 125 -11.87 0.32 2.85
CA LYS A 125 -11.31 1.68 2.75
C LYS A 125 -12.04 2.66 3.66
#